data_AF-U2P3C2-F1
#
_entry.id   AF-U2P3C2-F1
#
_cell.length_a   1.000
_cell.length_b   1.000
_cell.length_c   1.000
_cell.angle_alpha   90.00
_cell.angle_beta   90.00
_cell.angle_gamma   90.00
#
_symmetry.space_group_name_H-M   'P 1'
#
loop_
_entity.id
_entity.type
_entity.pdbx_description
1 polymer ?
#
loop_
_entity_poly.entity_id
_entity_poly.type
_entity_poly.pdbx_seq_one_letter_code
_entity_poly.pdbx_strand_id
1 'polypeptide(L)'
;MFQGLVDMSMAEIRDSLRAVNEEQARKVATLSTDIYNVLERRQKLLDLERKVKQHKGQPMLLTKRETASLLLVDYSTLRKWARKGFLVPTRITPHRELYRYSDVLKILEGKV
;
A
#
# COMPACT_ATOMS: atom_id res chain seq x y z
N MET A 1 8.33 -54.51 -16.25
CA MET A 1 8.20 -53.27 -17.06
C MET A 1 7.08 -52.36 -16.57
N PHE A 2 5.87 -52.86 -16.27
CA PHE A 2 4.75 -52.02 -15.83
C PHE A 2 4.95 -51.28 -14.49
N GLN A 3 5.53 -51.93 -13.47
CA GLN A 3 5.70 -51.31 -12.15
C GLN A 3 6.59 -50.05 -12.18
N GLY A 4 7.74 -50.11 -12.87
CA GLY A 4 8.65 -48.96 -12.98
C GLY A 4 8.04 -47.76 -13.73
N LEU A 5 7.09 -48.01 -14.65
CA LEU A 5 6.38 -46.96 -15.38
C LEU A 5 5.36 -46.24 -14.47
N VAL A 6 4.70 -47.00 -13.59
CA VAL A 6 3.81 -46.45 -12.56
C VAL A 6 4.60 -45.65 -11.54
N ASP A 7 5.74 -46.17 -11.07
CA ASP A 7 6.58 -45.48 -10.08
C ASP A 7 7.10 -44.14 -10.61
N MET A 8 7.49 -44.09 -11.89
CA MET A 8 7.94 -42.86 -12.56
C MET A 8 6.81 -41.84 -12.69
N SER A 9 5.62 -42.26 -13.14
CA SER A 9 4.45 -41.36 -13.22
C SER A 9 4.03 -40.82 -11.85
N MET A 10 4.09 -41.65 -10.80
CA MET A 10 3.79 -41.21 -9.43
C MET A 10 4.83 -40.22 -8.88
N ALA A 11 6.09 -40.34 -9.28
CA ALA A 11 7.12 -39.37 -8.94
C ALA A 11 6.86 -38.01 -9.62
N GLU A 12 6.53 -38.01 -10.92
CA GLU A 12 6.19 -36.79 -11.67
C GLU A 12 4.96 -36.07 -11.09
N ILE A 13 3.92 -36.82 -10.71
CA ILE A 13 2.73 -36.26 -10.04
C ILE A 13 3.13 -35.62 -8.70
N ARG A 14 3.99 -36.28 -7.92
CA ARG A 14 4.43 -35.78 -6.60
C ARG A 14 5.25 -34.50 -6.73
N ASP A 15 6.13 -34.43 -7.72
CA ASP A 15 6.94 -33.24 -7.98
C ASP A 15 6.08 -32.07 -8.48
N SER A 16 5.11 -32.34 -9.35
CA SER A 16 4.14 -31.34 -9.81
C SER A 16 3.30 -30.80 -8.66
N LEU A 17 2.80 -31.68 -7.77
CA LEU A 17 2.06 -31.28 -6.57
C LEU A 17 2.91 -30.43 -5.62
N ARG A 18 4.20 -30.77 -5.45
CA ARG A 18 5.12 -29.98 -4.63
C ARG A 18 5.30 -28.58 -5.23
N ALA A 19 5.56 -28.47 -6.52
CA ALA A 19 5.75 -27.19 -7.19
C ALA A 19 4.52 -26.28 -7.06
N VAL A 20 3.31 -26.83 -7.25
CA VAL A 20 2.05 -26.08 -7.06
C VAL A 20 1.89 -25.63 -5.61
N ASN A 21 2.19 -26.50 -4.64
CA ASN A 21 2.07 -26.15 -3.23
C ASN A 21 3.07 -25.05 -2.81
N GLU A 22 4.30 -25.10 -3.32
CA GLU A 22 5.30 -24.05 -3.11
C GLU A 22 4.86 -22.71 -3.74
N GLU A 23 4.29 -22.74 -4.95
CA GLU A 23 3.76 -21.55 -5.59
C GLU A 23 2.57 -20.96 -4.81
N GLN A 24 1.66 -21.81 -4.33
CA GLN A 24 0.55 -21.38 -3.48
C GLN A 24 1.05 -20.77 -2.17
N ALA A 25 2.04 -21.38 -1.52
CA ALA A 25 2.64 -20.84 -0.29
C ALA A 25 3.24 -19.44 -0.52
N ARG A 26 3.92 -19.23 -1.66
CA ARG A 26 4.44 -17.90 -2.05
C ARG A 26 3.31 -16.90 -2.26
N LYS A 27 2.27 -17.27 -3.01
CA LYS A 27 1.09 -16.41 -3.26
C LYS A 27 0.41 -16.01 -1.94
N VAL A 28 0.22 -16.96 -1.03
CA VAL A 28 -0.36 -16.70 0.30
C VAL A 28 0.52 -15.76 1.11
N ALA A 29 1.84 -15.92 1.09
CA ALA A 29 2.77 -15.03 1.78
C ALA A 29 2.71 -13.59 1.25
N THR A 30 2.65 -13.41 -0.08
CA THR A 30 2.49 -12.09 -0.70
C THR A 30 1.14 -11.47 -0.33
N LEU A 31 0.04 -12.21 -0.48
CA LEU A 31 -1.30 -11.72 -0.13
C LEU A 31 -1.41 -11.34 1.35
N SER A 32 -0.83 -12.14 2.25
CA SER A 32 -0.79 -11.82 3.68
C SER A 32 -0.10 -10.48 3.95
N THR A 33 1.01 -10.23 3.27
CA THR A 33 1.75 -8.96 3.36
C THR A 33 0.93 -7.79 2.84
N ASP A 34 0.28 -7.95 1.68
CA ASP A 34 -0.56 -6.92 1.08
C ASP A 34 -1.77 -6.59 1.96
N ILE A 35 -2.42 -7.60 2.53
CA ILE A 35 -3.53 -7.43 3.48
C ILE A 35 -3.07 -6.66 4.71
N TYR A 36 -1.92 -7.03 5.29
CA TYR A 36 -1.36 -6.30 6.43
C TYR A 36 -1.16 -4.82 6.11
N ASN A 37 -0.56 -4.50 4.95
CA ASN A 37 -0.34 -3.13 4.51
C ASN A 37 -1.66 -2.35 4.34
N VAL A 38 -2.68 -2.98 3.76
CA VAL A 38 -4.01 -2.36 3.59
C VAL A 38 -4.68 -2.09 4.94
N LEU A 39 -4.61 -3.04 5.89
CA LEU A 39 -5.19 -2.88 7.22
C LEU A 39 -4.47 -1.80 8.03
N GLU A 40 -3.14 -1.77 8.00
CA GLU A 40 -2.35 -0.74 8.67
C GLU A 40 -2.68 0.66 8.11
N ARG A 41 -2.80 0.79 6.78
CA ARG A 41 -3.24 2.01 6.12
C ARG A 41 -4.63 2.43 6.58
N ARG A 42 -5.58 1.48 6.65
CA ARG A 42 -6.95 1.76 7.08
C ARG A 42 -6.99 2.26 8.52
N GLN A 43 -6.22 1.67 9.42
CA GLN A 43 -6.14 2.12 10.82
C GLN A 43 -5.61 3.55 10.91
N LYS A 44 -4.53 3.87 10.18
CA LYS A 44 -3.99 5.24 10.12
C LYS A 44 -5.03 6.24 9.62
N LEU A 45 -5.85 5.88 8.63
CA LEU A 45 -6.93 6.73 8.15
C LEU A 45 -8.00 6.97 9.22
N LEU A 46 -8.41 5.94 9.95
CA LEU A 46 -9.38 6.09 11.04
C LEU A 46 -8.85 7.02 12.14
N ASP A 47 -7.57 6.89 12.50
CA ASP A 47 -6.95 7.76 13.50
C ASP A 47 -6.86 9.21 13.02
N LEU A 48 -6.61 9.42 11.73
CA LEU A 48 -6.62 10.76 11.12
C LEU A 48 -8.03 11.34 11.05
N GLU A 49 -9.04 10.56 10.65
CA GLU A 49 -10.45 11.01 10.66
C GLU A 49 -10.88 11.45 12.06
N ARG A 50 -10.47 10.73 13.11
CA ARG A 50 -10.68 11.14 14.51
C ARG A 50 -10.02 12.48 14.81
N LYS A 51 -8.77 12.70 14.38
CA LYS A 51 -8.07 13.99 14.52
C LYS A 51 -8.76 15.11 13.74
N VAL A 52 -9.18 14.88 12.50
CA VAL A 52 -9.92 15.88 11.69
C VAL A 52 -11.18 16.33 12.42
N LYS A 53 -11.96 15.39 12.98
CA LYS A 53 -13.18 15.71 13.75
C LYS A 53 -12.88 16.58 14.98
N GLN A 54 -11.69 16.45 15.58
CA GLN A 54 -11.27 17.26 16.71
C GLN A 54 -10.86 18.69 16.28
N HIS A 55 -10.31 18.86 15.07
CA HIS A 55 -9.81 20.14 14.54
C HIS A 55 -10.91 21.03 13.91
N LYS A 56 -12.07 21.16 14.57
CA LYS A 56 -13.25 21.97 14.13
C LYS A 56 -12.88 23.22 13.31
N GLY A 57 -12.99 23.12 11.98
CA GLY A 57 -12.90 24.25 11.04
C GLY A 57 -11.51 24.61 10.51
N GLN A 58 -10.42 24.04 11.03
CA GLN A 58 -9.08 24.25 10.46
C GLN A 58 -8.69 23.12 9.49
N PRO A 59 -8.09 23.43 8.33
CA PRO A 59 -7.66 22.40 7.40
C PRO A 59 -6.57 21.56 8.05
N MET A 60 -6.83 20.27 8.23
CA MET A 60 -5.82 19.36 8.75
C MET A 60 -4.68 19.24 7.74
N LEU A 61 -3.47 19.48 8.22
CA LEU A 61 -2.25 19.47 7.43
C LEU A 61 -1.39 18.26 7.83
N LEU A 62 -0.96 17.51 6.82
CA LEU A 62 -0.09 16.36 6.96
C LEU A 62 1.33 16.72 6.59
N THR A 63 2.28 16.19 7.34
CA THR A 63 3.69 16.24 6.96
C THR A 63 3.94 15.39 5.72
N LYS A 64 5.08 15.64 5.07
CA LYS A 64 5.55 14.80 3.95
C LYS A 64 5.66 13.32 4.33
N ARG A 65 6.13 13.03 5.54
CA ARG A 65 6.24 11.65 6.06
C ARG A 65 4.87 11.00 6.18
N GLU A 66 3.93 11.66 6.85
CA GLU A 66 2.56 11.14 7.02
C GLU A 66 1.89 10.92 5.67
N THR A 67 2.01 11.89 4.76
CA THR A 67 1.44 11.81 3.41
C THR A 67 1.99 10.62 2.62
N ALA A 68 3.31 10.42 2.63
CA ALA A 68 3.95 9.28 1.96
C ALA A 68 3.49 7.94 2.55
N SER A 69 3.46 7.85 3.89
CA SER A 69 3.00 6.65 4.60
C SER A 69 1.53 6.32 4.32
N LEU A 70 0.66 7.33 4.20
CA LEU A 70 -0.76 7.11 3.89
C LEU A 70 -0.99 6.72 2.44
N LEU A 71 -0.19 7.28 1.52
CA LEU A 71 -0.34 7.01 0.09
C LEU A 71 0.43 5.76 -0.36
N LEU A 72 1.27 5.19 0.52
CA LEU A 72 2.17 4.07 0.23
C LEU A 72 3.09 4.38 -0.95
N VAL A 73 3.62 5.60 -0.99
CA VAL A 73 4.54 6.06 -2.03
C VAL A 73 5.82 6.60 -1.41
N ASP A 74 6.89 6.60 -2.19
CA ASP A 74 8.16 7.18 -1.78
C ASP A 74 8.15 8.71 -1.86
N TYR A 75 9.13 9.33 -1.20
CA TYR A 75 9.28 10.78 -1.21
C TYR A 75 9.57 11.35 -2.61
N SER A 76 10.13 10.55 -3.52
CA SER A 76 10.40 10.98 -4.88
C SER A 76 9.11 11.08 -5.70
N THR A 77 8.15 10.17 -5.49
CA THR A 77 6.82 10.22 -6.11
C THR A 77 6.06 11.45 -5.67
N LEU A 78 6.03 11.78 -4.37
CA LEU A 78 5.42 13.03 -3.89
C LEU A 78 6.03 14.27 -4.57
N ARG A 79 7.36 14.29 -4.71
CA ARG A 79 8.04 15.40 -5.40
C ARG A 79 7.66 15.48 -6.88
N LYS A 80 7.54 14.33 -7.57
CA LYS A 80 7.09 14.27 -8.97
C LYS A 80 5.64 14.77 -9.10
N TRP A 81 4.75 14.36 -8.21
CA TRP A 81 3.35 14.79 -8.19
C TRP A 81 3.20 16.28 -7.93
N ALA A 82 3.97 16.84 -6.99
CA ALA A 82 3.97 18.27 -6.72
C ALA A 82 4.39 19.09 -7.95
N ARG A 83 5.45 18.67 -8.67
CA ARG A 83 5.88 19.32 -9.91
C ARG A 83 4.84 19.24 -11.03
N LYS A 84 4.09 18.14 -11.07
CA LYS A 84 3.02 17.91 -12.07
C LYS A 84 1.69 18.55 -11.67
N GLY A 85 1.58 19.16 -10.48
CA GLY A 85 0.33 19.73 -9.98
C GLY A 85 -0.70 18.71 -9.47
N PHE A 86 -0.38 17.41 -9.43
CA PHE A 86 -1.31 16.34 -9.02
C PHE A 86 -1.61 16.37 -7.51
N LEU A 87 -0.59 16.62 -6.70
CA LEU A 87 -0.72 16.79 -5.25
C LEU A 87 0.25 17.88 -4.81
N VAL A 88 -0.28 19.08 -4.59
CA VAL A 88 0.52 20.28 -4.33
C VAL A 88 0.61 20.53 -2.81
N PRO A 89 1.83 20.58 -2.23
CA PRO A 89 1.96 20.96 -0.83
C PRO A 89 1.68 22.45 -0.62
N THR A 90 1.10 22.78 0.52
CA THR A 90 1.07 24.13 1.07
C THR A 90 2.42 24.43 1.73
N ARG A 91 3.12 25.44 1.21
CA ARG A 91 4.38 25.93 1.80
C ARG A 91 4.06 26.81 3.00
N ILE A 92 4.53 26.39 4.17
CA ILE A 92 4.44 27.19 5.41
C ILE A 92 5.73 27.99 5.60
N THR A 93 6.87 27.37 5.32
CA THR A 93 8.20 28.01 5.26
C THR A 93 9.01 27.39 4.11
N PRO A 94 10.16 27.96 3.70
CA PRO A 94 10.99 27.40 2.63
C PRO A 94 11.40 25.94 2.83
N HIS A 95 11.47 25.48 4.09
CA HIS A 95 11.86 24.11 4.44
C HIS A 95 10.71 23.26 4.99
N ARG A 96 9.48 23.82 5.07
CA ARG A 96 8.32 23.14 5.65
C ARG A 96 7.15 23.17 4.69
N GLU A 97 6.96 22.04 4.03
CA GLU A 97 5.86 21.74 3.12
C GLU A 97 4.88 20.77 3.80
N LEU A 98 3.60 21.13 3.80
CA LEU A 98 2.52 20.30 4.35
C LEU A 98 1.46 20.03 3.29
N TYR A 99 0.79 18.90 3.38
CA TYR A 99 -0.26 18.50 2.45
C TYR A 99 -1.61 18.64 3.11
N ARG A 100 -2.60 19.17 2.40
CA ARG A 100 -3.97 19.21 2.91
C ARG A 100 -4.52 17.79 2.95
N TYR A 101 -5.05 17.40 4.10
CA TYR A 101 -5.67 16.09 4.28
C TYR A 101 -6.77 15.83 3.24
N SER A 102 -7.57 16.86 2.91
CA SER A 102 -8.65 16.77 1.92
C SER A 102 -8.16 16.33 0.53
N ASP A 103 -6.98 16.78 0.11
CA ASP A 103 -6.46 16.46 -1.22
C ASP A 103 -5.81 15.07 -1.23
N VAL A 104 -5.16 14.69 -0.12
CA VAL A 104 -4.68 13.32 0.08
C VAL A 104 -5.85 12.34 0.09
N LEU A 105 -6.97 12.70 0.73
CA LEU A 105 -8.17 11.87 0.79
C LEU A 105 -8.80 11.65 -0.59
N LYS A 106 -8.85 12.68 -1.45
CA LYS A 106 -9.32 12.52 -2.84
C LYS A 106 -8.51 11.47 -3.60
N ILE A 107 -7.19 11.43 -3.40
CA ILE A 107 -6.31 10.41 -4.01
C ILE A 107 -6.64 9.02 -3.48
N LEU A 108 -6.85 8.90 -2.17
CA LEU A 108 -7.21 7.63 -1.53
C LEU A 108 -8.57 7.10 -2.01
N GLU A 109 -9.51 7.99 -2.27
CA GLU A 109 -10.85 7.67 -2.76
C GLU A 109 -10.90 7.49 -4.28
N GLY A 110 -9.79 7.71 -5.00
CA GLY A 110 -9.73 7.62 -6.46
C GLY A 110 -10.49 8.73 -7.21
N LYS A 111 -10.65 9.91 -6.59
CA LYS A 111 -11.43 11.05 -7.10
C LYS A 111 -10.57 12.17 -7.69
N VAL A 112 -9.45 11.82 -8.33
CA VAL A 112 -8.42 12.78 -8.81
C VAL A 112 -8.36 12.82 -10.32
#